data_AF-A0ABD2WEQ5-F1
#
_entry.id   AF-A0ABD2WEQ5-F1
#
_cell.length_a   1.000
_cell.length_b   1.000
_cell.length_c   1.000
_cell.angle_alpha   90.00
_cell.angle_beta   90.00
_cell.angle_gamma   90.00
#
_symmetry.space_group_name_H-M   'P 1'
#
loop_
_entity.id
_entity.type
_entity.pdbx_description
1 polymer ?
#
loop_
_entity_poly.entity_id
_entity_poly.type
_entity_poly.pdbx_seq_one_letter_code
_entity_poly.pdbx_strand_id
1 'polypeptide(L)'
;MNKFSLLFQFISVLLSTPYVGVVSNLDQKGIQNLQGLLYLVITETIFTFNYAVFYTFPNELPLLLRDVASNLYNPAPYYISKIVISIPGCISQPLIYTSFIYYVVGLNGDYMDFFLFVLPVILSAFSATAMGYFMSAVFESVDTASLVSVPIDFLTLIFSGLFLQLG
;
A
#
# COMPACT_ATOMS: atom_id res chain seq x y z
N MET A 1 -10.57 -16.40 7.96
CA MET A 1 -10.52 -15.06 7.34
C MET A 1 -10.07 -14.07 8.42
N ASN A 2 -8.83 -13.59 8.35
CA ASN A 2 -8.28 -12.73 9.39
C ASN A 2 -9.05 -11.40 9.44
N LYS A 3 -9.39 -10.91 10.64
CA LYS A 3 -10.18 -9.67 10.85
C LYS A 3 -9.64 -8.46 10.05
N PHE A 4 -8.32 -8.40 9.87
CA PHE A 4 -7.63 -7.39 9.07
C PHE A 4 -7.99 -7.41 7.58
N SER A 5 -8.11 -8.59 6.97
CA SER A 5 -8.49 -8.74 5.56
C SER A 5 -9.94 -8.29 5.30
N LEU A 6 -10.85 -8.57 6.24
CA LEU A 6 -12.24 -8.14 6.15
C LEU A 6 -12.38 -6.62 6.26
N LEU A 7 -11.60 -5.99 7.15
CA LEU A 7 -11.61 -4.53 7.31
C LEU A 7 -11.04 -3.84 6.05
N PHE A 8 -10.01 -4.40 5.45
CA PHE A 8 -9.44 -3.89 4.20
C PHE A 8 -10.42 -3.98 3.02
N GLN A 9 -11.22 -5.04 2.95
CA GLN A 9 -12.32 -5.18 1.98
C GLN A 9 -13.48 -4.20 2.25
N PHE A 10 -13.77 -3.90 3.52
CA PHE A 10 -14.76 -2.88 3.85
C PHE A 10 -14.31 -1.49 3.38
N ILE A 11 -13.04 -1.15 3.59
CA ILE A 11 -12.43 0.09 3.07
C ILE A 11 -12.50 0.14 1.54
N SER A 12 -12.25 -0.98 0.85
CA SER A 12 -12.33 -1.03 -0.61
C SER A 12 -13.73 -0.73 -1.15
N VAL A 13 -14.77 -1.22 -0.47
CA VAL A 13 -16.17 -0.91 -0.81
C VAL A 13 -16.47 0.56 -0.56
N LEU A 14 -16.12 1.10 0.60
CA LEU A 14 -16.34 2.52 0.91
C LEU A 14 -15.68 3.44 -0.13
N LEU A 15 -14.44 3.16 -0.52
CA LEU A 15 -13.69 3.90 -1.53
C LEU A 15 -14.30 3.86 -2.92
N SER A 16 -14.85 2.71 -3.31
CA SER A 16 -15.36 2.50 -4.67
C SER A 16 -16.81 2.98 -4.86
N THR A 17 -17.61 3.01 -3.79
CA THR A 17 -19.03 3.42 -3.85
C THR A 17 -19.30 4.79 -4.49
N PRO A 18 -18.48 5.85 -4.32
CA PRO A 18 -18.74 7.15 -4.95
C PRO A 18 -18.50 7.15 -6.46
N TYR A 19 -17.78 6.15 -6.97
CA TYR A 19 -17.34 6.06 -8.37
C TYR A 19 -18.14 5.06 -9.20
N VAL A 20 -19.22 4.50 -8.64
CA VAL A 20 -20.09 3.55 -9.34
C VAL A 20 -20.65 4.18 -10.61
N GLY A 21 -20.41 3.55 -11.76
CA GLY A 21 -20.96 3.98 -13.04
C GLY A 21 -20.25 5.18 -13.67
N VAL A 22 -19.07 5.57 -13.20
CA VAL A 22 -18.27 6.67 -13.80
C VAL A 22 -17.98 6.44 -15.29
N VAL A 23 -17.89 5.18 -15.72
CA VAL A 23 -17.60 4.81 -17.13
C VAL A 23 -18.79 5.08 -18.07
N SER A 24 -20.02 5.26 -17.56
CA SER A 24 -21.19 5.42 -18.42
C SER A 24 -21.32 6.81 -19.05
N ASN A 25 -20.62 7.83 -18.52
CA ASN A 25 -20.64 9.21 -19.03
C ASN A 25 -19.20 9.76 -19.07
N LEU A 26 -18.48 9.50 -20.17
CA LEU A 26 -17.12 9.99 -20.41
C LEU A 26 -17.11 11.48 -20.79
N ASP A 27 -17.53 12.33 -19.85
CA ASP A 27 -17.35 13.79 -19.91
C ASP A 27 -16.05 14.19 -19.17
N GLN A 28 -15.65 15.45 -19.25
CA GLN A 28 -14.47 15.99 -18.54
C GLN A 28 -14.51 15.65 -17.03
N LYS A 29 -15.71 15.68 -16.44
CA LYS A 29 -15.93 15.30 -15.04
C LYS A 29 -15.71 13.80 -14.80
N GLY A 30 -16.07 12.94 -15.75
CA GLY A 30 -15.85 11.50 -15.67
C GLY A 30 -14.35 11.15 -15.67
N ILE A 31 -13.57 11.80 -16.53
CA ILE A 31 -12.11 11.64 -16.57
C ILE A 31 -11.48 12.09 -15.24
N GLN A 32 -11.89 13.23 -14.71
CA GLN A 32 -11.41 13.73 -13.42
C GLN A 32 -11.76 12.77 -12.27
N ASN A 33 -12.97 12.21 -12.27
CA ASN A 33 -13.39 11.22 -11.27
C ASN A 33 -12.55 9.94 -11.37
N LEU A 34 -12.23 9.47 -12.58
CA LEU A 34 -11.40 8.29 -12.78
C LEU A 34 -9.96 8.52 -12.30
N GLN A 35 -9.38 9.70 -12.57
CA GLN A 35 -8.07 10.08 -12.03
C GLN A 35 -8.09 10.11 -10.50
N GLY A 36 -9.15 10.66 -9.89
CA GLY A 36 -9.33 10.66 -8.44
C GLY A 36 -9.43 9.25 -7.85
N LEU A 37 -10.16 8.35 -8.51
CA LEU A 37 -10.25 6.94 -8.11
C LEU A 37 -8.88 6.27 -8.15
N LEU A 38 -8.15 6.36 -9.26
CA LEU A 38 -6.82 5.74 -9.40
C LEU A 38 -5.84 6.24 -8.34
N TYR A 39 -5.85 7.55 -8.08
CA TYR A 39 -5.05 8.18 -7.05
C TYR A 39 -5.37 7.62 -5.66
N LEU A 40 -6.65 7.60 -5.28
CA LEU A 40 -7.08 7.11 -3.97
C LEU A 40 -6.73 5.63 -3.77
N VAL A 41 -6.93 4.78 -4.79
CA VAL A 41 -6.57 3.35 -4.74
C VAL A 41 -5.08 3.16 -4.46
N ILE A 42 -4.21 3.95 -5.09
CA ILE A 42 -2.76 3.89 -4.89
C ILE A 42 -2.38 4.41 -3.51
N THR A 43 -2.87 5.58 -3.11
CA THR A 43 -2.56 6.20 -1.82
C THR A 43 -2.95 5.32 -0.65
N GLU A 44 -4.13 4.74 -0.69
CA GLU A 44 -4.65 3.88 0.38
C GLU A 44 -3.87 2.56 0.46
N THR A 45 -3.45 2.04 -0.69
CA THR A 45 -2.53 0.88 -0.73
C THR A 45 -1.20 1.23 -0.06
N ILE A 46 -0.59 2.36 -0.43
CA ILE A 46 0.71 2.78 0.13
C ILE A 46 0.61 2.94 1.65
N PHE A 47 -0.39 3.66 2.14
CA PHE A 47 -0.57 3.87 3.58
C PHE A 47 -0.82 2.58 4.34
N THR A 48 -1.68 1.71 3.82
CA THR A 48 -1.97 0.44 4.49
C THR A 48 -0.72 -0.43 4.64
N PHE A 49 0.06 -0.59 3.56
CA PHE A 49 1.25 -1.43 3.59
C PHE A 49 2.42 -0.81 4.36
N ASN A 50 2.62 0.50 4.23
CA ASN A 50 3.63 1.23 4.99
C ASN A 50 3.36 1.09 6.49
N TYR A 51 2.15 1.48 6.96
CA TYR A 51 1.82 1.44 8.38
C TYR A 51 1.79 0.02 8.96
N ALA A 52 1.39 -0.99 8.16
CA ALA A 52 1.41 -2.38 8.62
C ALA A 52 2.82 -2.83 9.02
N VAL A 53 3.83 -2.48 8.23
CA VAL A 53 5.24 -2.79 8.55
C VAL A 53 5.77 -1.87 9.62
N PHE A 54 5.40 -0.59 9.55
CA PHE A 54 5.89 0.46 10.41
C PHE A 54 5.66 0.18 11.90
N TYR A 55 4.49 -0.36 12.25
CA TYR A 55 4.14 -0.69 13.63
C TYR A 55 4.60 -2.08 14.08
N THR A 56 4.91 -2.99 13.15
CA THR A 56 5.28 -4.38 13.50
C THR A 56 6.78 -4.55 13.64
N PHE A 57 7.58 -3.93 12.75
CA PHE A 57 9.02 -4.13 12.72
C PHE A 57 9.77 -3.62 13.97
N PRO A 58 9.46 -2.44 14.54
CA PRO A 58 10.12 -1.96 15.75
C PRO A 58 9.91 -2.86 16.97
N ASN A 59 8.79 -3.59 17.02
CA ASN A 59 8.53 -4.57 18.08
C ASN A 59 9.38 -5.83 17.94
N GLU A 60 9.83 -6.15 16.73
CA GLU A 60 10.68 -7.32 16.45
C GLU A 60 12.17 -6.98 16.57
N LEU A 61 12.55 -5.71 16.44
CA LEU A 61 13.94 -5.26 16.45
C LEU A 61 14.70 -5.62 17.76
N PRO A 62 14.12 -5.47 18.97
CA PRO A 62 14.80 -5.88 20.21
C PRO A 62 15.10 -7.38 20.27
N LEU A 63 14.22 -8.21 19.70
CA LEU A 63 14.42 -9.66 19.62
C LEU A 63 15.58 -9.99 18.68
N LEU A 64 15.64 -9.32 17.52
CA LEU A 64 16.75 -9.45 16.58
C LEU A 64 18.08 -9.08 17.23
N LEU A 65 18.14 -7.94 17.93
CA LEU A 65 19.37 -7.48 18.58
C LEU A 65 19.85 -8.45 19.66
N ARG A 66 18.92 -9.04 20.43
CA ARG A 66 19.24 -10.06 21.44
C ARG A 66 19.82 -11.34 20.82
N ASP A 67 19.25 -11.80 19.72
CA ASP A 67 19.67 -13.04 19.07
C ASP A 67 21.02 -12.85 18.33
N VAL A 68 21.27 -11.66 17.77
CA VAL A 68 22.57 -11.26 17.21
C VAL A 68 23.64 -11.14 18.30
N ALA A 69 23.32 -10.53 19.46
CA ALA A 69 24.25 -10.44 20.59
C ALA A 69 24.61 -11.82 21.17
N SER A 70 23.72 -12.80 21.02
CA SER A 70 23.93 -14.19 21.42
C SER A 70 24.70 -15.03 20.38
N ASN A 71 25.14 -14.42 19.26
CA ASN A 71 25.79 -15.08 18.12
C ASN A 71 24.97 -16.24 17.50
N LEU A 72 23.64 -16.20 17.58
CA LEU A 72 22.80 -17.26 16.98
C LEU A 72 22.77 -17.20 15.45
N TYR A 73 22.67 -16.00 14.88
CA TYR A 73 22.67 -15.77 13.43
C TYR A 73 23.03 -14.32 13.07
N ASN A 74 23.50 -14.10 11.83
CA ASN A 74 23.76 -12.76 11.30
C ASN A 74 22.46 -12.03 10.91
N PRO A 75 22.42 -10.67 10.91
CA PRO A 75 21.21 -9.92 10.54
C PRO A 75 20.71 -10.16 9.10
N ALA A 76 21.60 -10.51 8.16
CA ALA A 76 21.27 -10.68 6.75
C ALA A 76 20.28 -11.86 6.48
N PRO A 77 20.51 -13.09 6.99
CA PRO A 77 19.54 -14.19 6.91
C PRO A 77 18.15 -13.84 7.45
N TYR A 78 18.06 -13.06 8.52
CA TYR A 78 16.78 -12.61 9.08
C TYR A 78 16.04 -11.70 8.11
N TYR A 79 16.74 -10.71 7.54
CA TYR A 79 16.14 -9.76 6.60
C TYR A 79 15.63 -10.46 5.33
N ILE A 80 16.41 -11.37 4.76
CA ILE A 80 16.00 -12.15 3.57
C ILE A 80 14.75 -12.99 3.89
N SER A 81 14.76 -13.68 5.03
CA SER A 81 13.62 -14.50 5.46
C SER A 81 12.36 -13.65 5.64
N LYS A 82 12.50 -12.44 6.21
CA LYS A 82 11.39 -11.51 6.41
C LYS A 82 10.79 -11.06 5.08
N ILE A 83 11.63 -10.68 4.10
CA ILE A 83 11.15 -10.30 2.77
C ILE A 83 10.39 -11.46 2.12
N VAL A 84 10.95 -12.67 2.13
CA VAL A 84 10.34 -13.86 1.50
C VAL A 84 8.96 -14.17 2.11
N ILE A 85 8.82 -14.03 3.43
CA ILE A 85 7.54 -14.24 4.13
C ILE A 85 6.53 -13.12 3.80
N SER A 86 6.98 -11.90 3.54
CA SER A 86 6.11 -10.77 3.20
C SER A 86 5.58 -10.79 1.77
N ILE A 87 6.29 -11.41 0.81
CA ILE A 87 5.90 -11.46 -0.61
C ILE A 87 4.46 -11.96 -0.84
N PRO A 88 4.01 -13.10 -0.29
CA PRO A 88 2.65 -13.60 -0.50
C PRO A 88 1.58 -12.62 0.02
N GLY A 89 1.85 -11.94 1.14
CA GLY A 89 0.95 -10.93 1.70
C GLY A 89 0.87 -9.68 0.82
N CYS A 90 2.00 -9.24 0.27
CA CYS A 90 2.10 -8.08 -0.63
C CYS A 90 1.43 -8.31 -1.98
N ILE A 91 1.19 -9.56 -2.40
CA ILE A 91 0.51 -9.88 -3.66
C ILE A 91 -0.97 -10.18 -3.43
N SER A 92 -1.28 -11.09 -2.49
CA SER A 92 -2.65 -11.59 -2.30
C SER A 92 -3.61 -10.51 -1.83
N GLN A 93 -3.17 -9.65 -0.92
CA GLN A 93 -4.02 -8.64 -0.30
C GLN A 93 -4.39 -7.48 -1.23
N PRO A 94 -3.47 -6.84 -2.00
CA PRO A 94 -3.87 -5.82 -2.96
C PRO A 94 -4.62 -6.41 -4.15
N LEU A 95 -4.37 -7.67 -4.52
CA LEU A 95 -5.13 -8.36 -5.58
C LEU A 95 -6.61 -8.50 -5.20
N ILE A 96 -6.91 -8.92 -3.96
CA ILE A 96 -8.30 -9.01 -3.48
C ILE A 96 -8.94 -7.61 -3.43
N TYR A 97 -8.22 -6.63 -2.89
CA TYR A 97 -8.69 -5.23 -2.78
C TYR A 97 -9.03 -4.61 -4.14
N THR A 98 -8.12 -4.70 -5.10
CA THR A 98 -8.34 -4.18 -6.47
C THR A 98 -9.44 -4.92 -7.20
N SER A 99 -9.58 -6.24 -7.00
CA SER A 99 -10.69 -7.01 -7.56
C SER A 99 -12.04 -6.46 -7.10
N PHE A 100 -12.22 -6.19 -5.80
CA PHE A 100 -13.45 -5.61 -5.28
C PHE A 100 -13.75 -4.24 -5.88
N ILE A 101 -12.75 -3.35 -5.94
CA ILE A 101 -12.93 -2.02 -6.53
C ILE A 101 -13.33 -2.11 -8.00
N TYR A 102 -12.68 -2.99 -8.76
CA TYR A 102 -12.96 -3.18 -10.18
C TYR A 102 -14.42 -3.59 -10.41
N TYR A 103 -14.94 -4.53 -9.62
CA TYR A 103 -16.33 -4.98 -9.69
C TYR A 103 -17.34 -3.92 -9.22
N VAL A 104 -17.04 -3.18 -8.14
CA VAL A 104 -17.99 -2.19 -7.58
C VAL A 104 -18.08 -0.96 -8.46
N VAL A 105 -16.96 -0.45 -8.97
CA VAL A 105 -16.95 0.70 -9.87
C VAL A 105 -17.57 0.35 -11.23
N GLY A 106 -17.49 -0.93 -11.62
CA GLY A 106 -17.97 -1.40 -12.91
C GLY A 106 -17.05 -0.94 -14.05
N LEU A 107 -15.73 -1.02 -13.85
CA LEU A 107 -14.79 -0.78 -14.94
C LEU A 107 -15.03 -1.84 -16.02
N ASN A 108 -15.43 -1.39 -17.21
CA ASN A 108 -15.59 -2.28 -18.37
C ASN A 108 -14.21 -2.44 -19.02
N GLY A 109 -13.70 -3.67 -19.08
CA GLY A 109 -12.43 -3.98 -19.73
C GLY A 109 -12.24 -5.48 -19.89
N ASP A 110 -11.32 -5.86 -20.78
CA ASP A 110 -10.88 -7.25 -20.94
C ASP A 110 -9.93 -7.64 -19.79
N TYR A 111 -9.52 -8.91 -19.74
CA TYR A 111 -8.54 -9.41 -18.78
C TYR A 111 -7.22 -8.60 -18.78
N MET A 112 -6.85 -8.02 -19.93
CA MET A 112 -5.66 -7.15 -20.02
C MET A 112 -5.82 -5.83 -19.25
N ASP A 113 -7.01 -5.22 -19.29
CA ASP A 113 -7.27 -3.95 -18.61
C ASP A 113 -7.27 -4.14 -17.09
N PHE A 114 -7.79 -5.29 -16.63
CA PHE A 114 -7.68 -5.68 -15.22
C PHE A 114 -6.22 -5.83 -14.80
N PHE A 115 -5.39 -6.48 -15.61
CA PHE A 115 -3.96 -6.64 -15.28
C PHE A 115 -3.22 -5.30 -15.23
N LEU A 116 -3.51 -4.39 -16.17
CA LEU A 116 -2.96 -3.03 -16.17
C LEU A 116 -3.40 -2.22 -14.96
N PHE A 117 -4.59 -2.47 -14.42
CA PHE A 117 -5.07 -1.84 -13.20
C PHE A 117 -4.39 -2.42 -11.94
N VAL A 118 -4.20 -3.74 -11.87
CA VAL A 118 -3.67 -4.42 -10.68
C VAL A 118 -2.15 -4.29 -10.53
N LEU A 119 -1.39 -4.36 -11.64
CA LEU A 119 0.07 -4.33 -11.63
C LEU A 119 0.68 -3.13 -10.87
N PRO A 120 0.28 -1.85 -11.15
CA PRO A 120 0.84 -0.72 -10.42
C PRO A 120 0.50 -0.74 -8.93
N VAL A 121 -0.63 -1.33 -8.54
CA VAL A 121 -1.04 -1.45 -7.13
C VAL A 121 -0.20 -2.49 -6.39
N ILE A 122 0.16 -3.60 -7.05
CA ILE A 122 1.08 -4.58 -6.46
C ILE A 122 2.47 -3.97 -6.31
N LEU A 123 2.97 -3.27 -7.34
CA LEU A 123 4.27 -2.61 -7.28
C LEU A 123 4.33 -1.52 -6.20
N SER A 124 3.24 -0.76 -6.02
CA SER A 124 3.16 0.23 -4.94
C SER A 124 3.15 -0.42 -3.56
N ALA A 125 2.50 -1.58 -3.38
CA ALA A 125 2.53 -2.35 -2.13
C ALA A 125 3.96 -2.81 -1.78
N PHE A 126 4.74 -3.28 -2.77
CA PHE A 126 6.15 -3.63 -2.56
C PHE A 126 6.99 -2.41 -2.15
N SER A 127 6.83 -1.29 -2.87
CA SER A 127 7.53 -0.04 -2.57
C SER A 127 7.20 0.48 -1.18
N ALA A 128 5.91 0.48 -0.81
CA ALA A 128 5.42 0.92 0.50
C ALA A 128 5.94 0.05 1.65
N THR A 129 5.99 -1.27 1.45
CA THR A 129 6.56 -2.21 2.43
C THR A 129 8.05 -1.95 2.64
N ALA A 130 8.80 -1.71 1.56
CA ALA A 130 10.23 -1.39 1.63
C ALA A 130 10.48 -0.05 2.34
N MET A 131 9.68 0.97 2.03
CA MET A 131 9.72 2.26 2.71
C MET A 131 9.39 2.14 4.20
N GLY A 132 8.39 1.33 4.56
CA GLY A 132 8.05 1.02 5.95
C GLY A 132 9.21 0.40 6.71
N TYR A 133 9.89 -0.61 6.13
CA TYR A 133 11.08 -1.20 6.75
C TYR A 133 12.22 -0.19 6.93
N PHE A 134 12.45 0.68 5.94
CA PHE A 134 13.47 1.72 6.02
C PHE A 134 13.18 2.68 7.18
N MET A 135 11.94 3.18 7.27
CA MET A 135 11.54 4.11 8.33
C MET A 135 11.61 3.47 9.72
N SER A 136 11.16 2.22 9.86
CA SER A 136 11.26 1.49 11.13
C SER A 136 12.69 1.14 11.54
N ALA A 137 13.65 1.10 10.61
CA ALA A 137 15.05 0.85 10.92
C ALA A 137 15.81 2.11 11.36
N VAL A 138 15.39 3.29 10.89
CA VAL A 138 16.04 4.57 11.19
C VAL A 138 15.68 5.09 12.59
N PHE A 139 14.47 4.81 13.06
CA PHE A 139 13.96 5.35 14.31
C PHE A 139 13.72 4.27 15.37
N GLU A 140 14.24 4.49 16.58
CA GLU A 140 14.09 3.56 17.71
C GLU A 140 12.73 3.69 18.41
N SER A 141 12.06 4.84 18.30
CA SER A 141 10.73 5.09 18.87
C SER A 141 9.68 5.24 17.78
N VAL A 142 8.60 4.48 17.90
CA VAL A 142 7.46 4.50 16.96
C VAL A 142 6.79 5.88 16.92
N ASP A 143 6.73 6.56 18.05
CA ASP A 143 6.08 7.87 18.17
C ASP A 143 6.84 8.93 17.37
N THR A 144 8.17 9.03 17.54
CA THR A 144 8.99 9.99 16.80
C THR A 144 9.07 9.64 15.32
N ALA A 145 9.14 8.36 14.99
CA ALA A 145 9.12 7.88 13.62
C ALA A 145 7.83 8.31 12.90
N SER A 146 6.68 8.21 13.57
CA SER A 146 5.37 8.49 12.96
C SER A 146 5.24 9.98 12.61
N LEU A 147 5.76 10.85 13.47
CA LEU A 147 5.79 12.30 13.26
C LEU A 147 6.63 12.70 12.04
N VAL A 148 7.67 11.93 11.71
CA VAL A 148 8.53 12.18 10.54
C VAL A 148 7.98 11.52 9.27
N SER A 149 7.33 10.35 9.37
CA SER A 149 6.72 9.68 8.22
C SER A 149 5.63 10.53 7.59
N VAL A 150 4.75 11.12 8.41
CA VAL A 150 3.59 11.88 7.93
C VAL A 150 3.97 13.01 6.94
N PRO A 151 4.92 13.92 7.25
CA PRO A 151 5.39 14.91 6.28
C PRO A 151 5.97 14.32 5.00
N ILE A 152 6.71 13.21 5.07
CA ILE A 152 7.30 12.56 3.90
C ILE A 152 6.20 11.98 3.01
N ASP A 153 5.23 11.30 3.63
CA ASP A 153 4.04 10.77 2.96
C ASP A 153 3.29 11.91 2.24
N PHE A 154 3.04 13.03 2.91
CA PHE A 154 2.41 14.20 2.29
C PHE A 154 3.21 14.80 1.12
N LEU A 155 4.54 14.89 1.24
CA LEU A 155 5.37 15.36 0.13
C LEU A 155 5.23 14.44 -1.07
N THR A 156 5.30 13.12 -0.88
CA THR A 156 5.15 12.15 -1.99
C THR A 156 3.77 12.24 -2.64
N LEU A 157 2.72 12.53 -1.88
CA LEU A 157 1.38 12.74 -2.42
C LEU A 157 1.30 14.00 -3.28
N ILE A 158 1.89 15.13 -2.88
CA ILE A 158 1.89 16.36 -3.67
C ILE A 158 2.62 16.14 -5.01
N PHE A 159 3.67 15.34 -5.01
CA PHE A 159 4.43 15.01 -6.23
C PHE A 159 3.80 13.91 -7.10
N SER A 160 2.63 13.37 -6.75
CA SER A 160 1.97 12.24 -7.45
C SER A 160 1.35 12.58 -8.83
N GLY A 161 1.63 13.77 -9.39
CA GLY A 161 1.18 14.20 -10.72
C GLY A 161 -0.29 14.62 -10.80
N LEU A 162 -1.16 14.22 -9.86
CA LEU A 162 -2.54 14.69 -9.80
C LEU A 162 -2.63 16.16 -9.36
N PHE A 163 -1.76 16.58 -8.44
CA PHE A 163 -1.72 17.97 -7.93
C PHE A 163 -0.71 18.86 -8.66
N LEU A 164 0.22 18.26 -9.41
CA LEU A 164 1.19 18.97 -10.22
C LEU A 164 0.82 18.82 -11.69
N GLN A 165 0.41 19.94 -12.30
CA GLN A 165 0.20 19.98 -13.73
C GLN A 165 1.56 19.95 -14.44
N LEU A 166 1.98 18.75 -14.84
CA LEU A 166 3.11 18.56 -15.76
C LEU A 166 2.59 18.97 -17.14
N GLY A 167 2.98 20.17 -17.58
CA GLY A 167 2.56 20.78 -18.85
C GLY A 167 2.98 19.99 -20.08
#